data_AF-X6GIR5-F1
#
_entry.id   AF-X6GIR5-F1
#
_cell.length_a   1.000
_cell.length_b   1.000
_cell.length_c   1.000
_cell.angle_alpha   90.00
_cell.angle_beta   90.00
_cell.angle_gamma   90.00
#
_symmetry.space_group_name_H-M   'P 1'
#
loop_
_entity.id
_entity.type
_entity.pdbx_description
1 polymer ?
#
loop_
_entity_poly.entity_id
_entity_poly.type
_entity_poly.pdbx_seq_one_letter_code
_entity_poly.pdbx_strand_id
1 'polypeptide(L)' 'MLSIVETCKLCGVDAEAYMADVTERIQNDWPASRWDELMPWNWVRRQAMQLSLAA' A
#
# COMPACT_ATOMS: atom_id res chain seq x y z
N MET A 1 -17.88 -5.24 8.67
CA MET A 1 -16.59 -5.75 8.14
C MET A 1 -16.48 -5.24 6.72
N LEU A 2 -15.46 -4.44 6.40
CA LEU A 2 -15.22 -3.94 5.04
C LEU A 2 -14.11 -4.77 4.39
N SER A 3 -14.21 -5.00 3.08
CA SER A 3 -13.13 -5.65 2.34
C SER A 3 -11.92 -4.73 2.16
N ILE A 4 -10.75 -5.30 1.86
CA ILE A 4 -9.55 -4.50 1.54
C ILE A 4 -9.77 -3.64 0.31
N VAL A 5 -10.52 -4.14 -0.68
CA VAL A 5 -10.88 -3.40 -1.90
C VAL A 5 -11.75 -2.19 -1.58
N GLU A 6 -12.75 -2.34 -0.71
CA GLU A 6 -13.56 -1.20 -0.24
C GLU A 6 -12.72 -0.20 0.57
N THR A 7 -11.76 -0.69 1.37
CA THR A 7 -10.85 0.18 2.12
C THR A 7 -9.98 1.01 1.17
N CYS A 8 -9.41 0.41 0.11
CA CYS A 8 -8.66 1.14 -0.92
C CYS A 8 -9.51 2.22 -1.59
N LYS A 9 -10.77 1.90 -1.94
CA LYS A 9 -11.70 2.89 -2.52
C LYS A 9 -11.93 4.07 -1.58
N LEU A 10 -12.13 3.83 -0.28
CA LEU A 10 -12.32 4.88 0.72
C LEU A 10 -11.06 5.74 0.91
N CYS A 11 -9.87 5.17 0.71
CA CYS A 11 -8.60 5.88 0.77
C CYS A 11 -8.23 6.58 -0.56
N GLY A 12 -9.02 6.45 -1.63
CA GLY A 12 -8.68 6.98 -2.96
C GLY A 12 -7.49 6.26 -3.61
N VAL A 13 -7.27 5.00 -3.24
CA VAL A 13 -6.16 4.15 -3.69
C VAL A 13 -6.61 3.23 -4.80
N ASP A 14 -5.79 3.11 -5.85
CA ASP A 14 -5.97 2.05 -6.82
C ASP A 14 -5.70 0.68 -6.17
N ALA A 15 -6.74 -0.15 -6.09
CA ALA A 15 -6.68 -1.41 -5.38
C ALA A 15 -5.76 -2.45 -6.05
N GLU A 16 -5.62 -2.39 -7.37
CA GLU A 16 -4.76 -3.30 -8.14
C GLU A 16 -3.28 -2.98 -7.87
N ALA A 17 -2.90 -1.71 -8.01
CA ALA A 17 -1.55 -1.23 -7.73
C ALA A 17 -1.15 -1.49 -6.26
N TYR A 18 -2.08 -1.26 -5.33
CA TYR A 18 -1.87 -1.58 -3.90
C TYR A 18 -1.57 -3.06 -3.70
N MET A 19 -2.40 -3.95 -4.25
CA MET A 19 -2.22 -5.40 -4.05
C MET A 19 -0.96 -5.92 -4.71
N ALA A 20 -0.60 -5.41 -5.89
CA ALA A 20 0.64 -5.76 -6.56
C ALA A 20 1.87 -5.41 -5.69
N ASP A 21 1.97 -4.17 -5.22
CA ASP A 21 3.10 -3.71 -4.38
C ASP A 21 3.14 -4.43 -3.02
N VAL A 22 1.99 -4.63 -2.37
CA VAL A 22 1.94 -5.36 -1.08
C VAL A 22 2.38 -6.82 -1.27
N THR A 23 1.95 -7.47 -2.35
CA THR A 23 2.34 -8.85 -2.66
C THR A 23 3.84 -8.94 -2.97
N GLU A 24 4.39 -7.98 -3.70
CA GLU A 24 5.83 -7.88 -3.94
C GLU A 24 6.61 -7.70 -2.63
N ARG A 25 6.16 -6.83 -1.73
CA ARG A 25 6.82 -6.62 -0.43
C ARG A 25 6.78 -7.87 0.44
N ILE A 26 5.66 -8.57 0.50
CA ILE A 26 5.55 -9.84 1.22
C ILE A 26 6.53 -10.87 0.65
N GLN A 27 6.64 -10.97 -0.68
CA GLN A 27 7.62 -11.85 -1.33
C GLN A 27 9.07 -11.47 -1.01
N ASN A 28 9.35 -10.19 -0.75
CA ASN A 28 10.65 -9.67 -0.34
C ASN A 28 10.84 -9.66 1.19
N ASP A 29 10.24 -10.62 1.91
CA ASP A 29 10.39 -10.80 3.35
C ASP A 29 10.03 -9.56 4.18
N TRP A 30 8.98 -8.82 3.80
CA TRP A 30 8.51 -7.68 4.59
C TRP A 30 8.18 -8.12 6.03
N PRO A 31 8.76 -7.47 7.05
CA PRO A 31 8.55 -7.89 8.43
C PRO A 31 7.10 -7.67 8.85
N ALA A 32 6.47 -8.73 9.38
CA ALA A 32 5.08 -8.70 9.83
C ALA A 32 4.80 -7.62 10.90
N SER A 33 5.82 -7.25 11.70
CA SER A 33 5.74 -6.16 12.68
C SER A 33 5.53 -4.77 12.06
N ARG A 34 5.75 -4.62 10.76
CA ARG A 34 5.57 -3.37 10.00
C ARG A 34 4.37 -3.44 9.07
N TRP A 35 3.38 -4.28 9.37
CA TRP A 35 2.16 -4.40 8.58
C TRP A 35 1.37 -3.08 8.49
N ASP A 36 1.39 -2.29 9.56
CA ASP A 36 0.71 -0.98 9.59
C ASP A 36 1.18 -0.03 8.49
N GLU A 37 2.45 -0.15 8.06
CA GLU A 37 3.03 0.65 6.99
C GLU A 37 2.51 0.28 5.60
N LEU A 38 1.96 -0.92 5.45
CA LEU A 38 1.35 -1.41 4.23
C LEU A 38 -0.14 -1.08 4.15
N MET A 39 -0.76 -0.53 5.20
CA MET A 39 -2.18 -0.17 5.13
C MET A 39 -2.46 0.85 4.02
N PRO A 40 -3.63 0.81 3.35
CA PRO A 40 -3.92 1.67 2.19
C PRO A 40 -3.71 3.17 2.44
N TRP A 41 -4.05 3.65 3.63
CA TRP A 41 -3.86 5.06 4.02
C TRP A 41 -2.38 5.47 4.20
N ASN A 42 -1.50 4.53 4.56
CA ASN A 42 -0.06 4.77 4.71
C ASN A 42 0.70 4.55 3.39
N TRP A 43 0.20 3.63 2.56
CA TRP A 43 0.76 3.29 1.26
C TRP A 43 0.83 4.50 0.31
N VAL A 44 -0.25 5.28 0.21
CA VAL A 44 -0.30 6.50 -0.63
C VAL A 44 0.78 7.50 -0.27
N ARG A 45 0.96 7.75 1.02
CA ARG A 45 1.93 8.74 1.51
C ARG A 45 3.35 8.35 1.13
N ARG A 46 3.66 7.05 1.12
CA ARG A 46 4.96 6.55 0.65
C ARG A 46 5.09 6.66 -0.87
N GLN A 47 4.05 6.32 -1.62
CA GLN A 47 4.12 6.36 -3.08
C GLN A 47 4.29 7.80 -3.59
N ALA A 48 3.58 8.76 -2.99
CA ALA A 48 3.76 10.18 -3.28
C ALA A 48 5.19 10.67 -2.98
N MET A 49 5.81 10.18 -1.90
CA MET A 49 7.20 10.48 -1.57
C MET A 49 8.18 9.87 -2.58
N GLN A 50 7.95 8.63 -3.03
CA GLN A 50 8.77 7.97 -4.04
C GLN A 50 8.71 8.67 -5.40
N LEU A 51 7.51 9.07 -5.84
CA LEU A 51 7.31 9.86 -7.06
C LEU A 51 8.07 11.20 -7.01
N SER A 52 8.08 11.88 -5.86
CA SER A 52 8.84 13.13 -5.70
C SER A 52 10.36 12.96 -5.74
N LEU A 53 10.86 11.75 -5.46
CA LEU A 53 12.29 11.44 -5.45
C LEU A 53 12.80 10.99 -6.83
N ALA A 54 11.89 10.64 -7.74
CA ALA A 54 12.19 10.13 -9.08
C ALA A 54 12.07 11.19 -10.20
N ALA A 55 11.66 12.43 -9.86
CA ALA A 55 11.51 13.57 -10.76
C ALA A 55 12.67 14.56 -10.61
#